data_AF-A0A2A4FQC7-F1
#
_entry.id   AF-A0A2A4FQC7-F1
#
_cell.length_a   1.000
_cell.length_b   1.000
_cell.length_c   1.000
_cell.angle_alpha   90.00
_cell.angle_beta   90.00
_cell.angle_gamma   90.00
#
_symmetry.space_group_name_H-M   'P 1'
#
loop_
_entity.id
_entity.type
_entity.pdbx_description
1 polymer ?
#
loop_
_entity_poly.entity_id
_entity_poly.type
_entity_poly.pdbx_seq_one_letter_code
_entity_poly.pdbx_strand_id
1 'polypeptide(L)' 'MPCTVFEVRRLAPEASVATRYDQQHFVTYARLLSAERAGADWREAASSILLCDVDRDPDGSRQCWESHLARAHWVVGA' A
#
# COMPACT_ATOMS: atom_id res chain seq x y z
N MET A 1 13.75 -16.51 -11.81
CA MET A 1 12.67 -15.69 -12.38
C MET A 1 12.75 -14.33 -11.71
N PRO A 2 12.78 -13.20 -12.43
CA PRO A 2 12.64 -11.94 -11.73
C PRO A 2 11.18 -11.91 -11.23
N CYS A 3 10.99 -12.08 -9.92
CA CYS A 3 9.76 -11.61 -9.28
C CYS A 3 9.74 -10.11 -9.57
N THR A 4 8.93 -9.69 -10.54
CA THR A 4 8.72 -8.28 -10.84
C THR A 4 8.10 -7.67 -9.60
N VAL A 5 8.94 -7.07 -8.74
CA VAL A 5 8.47 -6.23 -7.66
C VAL A 5 7.91 -5.00 -8.37
N PHE A 6 6.59 -4.95 -8.52
CA PHE A 6 5.94 -3.77 -9.10
C PHE A 6 6.20 -2.60 -8.14
N GLU A 7 6.84 -1.56 -8.66
CA GLU A 7 7.16 -0.35 -7.90
C GLU A 7 5.86 0.34 -7.48
N VAL A 8 5.70 0.52 -6.17
CA VAL A 8 4.58 1.24 -5.58
C VAL A 8 4.86 2.74 -5.68
N ARG A 9 3.93 3.50 -6.24
CA ARG A 9 4.01 4.97 -6.29
C ARG A 9 4.00 5.52 -4.87
N ARG A 10 4.57 6.71 -4.67
CA ARG A 10 4.52 7.40 -3.36
C ARG A 10 3.10 7.57 -2.81
N LEU A 11 2.12 7.82 -3.68
CA LEU A 11 0.71 7.95 -3.31
C LEU A 11 -0.14 7.06 -4.21
N ALA A 12 -1.20 6.51 -3.63
CA ALA A 12 -2.19 5.75 -4.35
C ALA A 12 -2.98 6.66 -5.30
N PRO A 13 -3.56 6.11 -6.38
CA PRO A 13 -4.35 6.89 -7.30
C PRO A 13 -5.62 7.42 -6.63
N GLU A 14 -5.88 8.71 -6.82
CA GLU A 14 -7.14 9.36 -6.47
C GLU A 14 -8.05 9.36 -7.71
N ALA A 15 -8.85 8.32 -7.85
CA ALA A 15 -9.80 8.18 -8.96
C ALA A 15 -11.14 7.65 -8.46
N SER A 16 -12.25 8.10 -9.03
CA SER A 16 -13.60 7.64 -8.68
C SER A 16 -13.94 6.24 -9.19
N VAL A 17 -13.05 5.64 -9.98
CA VAL A 17 -13.15 4.27 -10.50
C VAL A 17 -11.85 3.51 -10.22
N ALA A 18 -11.91 2.18 -10.17
CA ALA A 18 -10.72 1.35 -10.11
C ALA A 18 -9.90 1.49 -11.40
N THR A 19 -8.61 1.76 -11.23
CA THR A 19 -7.65 1.99 -12.31
C THR A 19 -6.85 0.72 -12.60
N ARG A 20 -6.08 0.72 -13.69
CA ARG A 20 -5.12 -0.35 -13.97
C ARG A 20 -4.06 -0.49 -12.87
N TYR A 21 -3.70 0.61 -12.20
CA TYR A 21 -2.79 0.58 -11.05
C TYR A 21 -3.37 -0.25 -9.92
N ASP A 22 -4.66 -0.04 -9.61
CA ASP A 22 -5.37 -0.80 -8.57
C ASP A 22 -5.39 -2.30 -8.90
N GLN A 23 -5.63 -2.66 -10.17
CA GLN A 23 -5.62 -4.06 -10.63
C GLN A 23 -4.24 -4.70 -10.50
N GLN A 24 -3.17 -3.97 -10.83
CA GLN A 24 -1.79 -4.46 -10.72
C GLN A 24 -1.34 -4.62 -9.27
N HIS A 25 -1.85 -3.78 -8.36
CA HIS A 25 -1.46 -3.76 -6.94
C HIS A 25 -2.50 -4.42 -6.02
N PHE A 26 -3.43 -5.19 -6.56
CA PHE A 26 -4.48 -5.82 -5.78
C PHE A 26 -3.95 -6.71 -4.64
N VAL A 27 -2.87 -7.46 -4.90
CA VAL A 27 -2.20 -8.28 -3.86
C VAL A 27 -1.59 -7.39 -2.77
N THR A 28 -1.02 -6.24 -3.13
CA THR A 28 -0.50 -5.26 -2.17
C THR A 28 -1.62 -4.73 -1.26
N TYR A 29 -2.78 -4.40 -1.83
CA TYR A 29 -3.97 -4.00 -1.06
C TYR A 29 -4.46 -5.10 -0.12
N ALA A 30 -4.56 -6.34 -0.58
CA ALA A 30 -4.94 -7.46 0.26
C ALA A 30 -3.99 -7.65 1.46
N ARG A 31 -2.67 -7.51 1.23
CA ARG A 31 -1.66 -7.57 2.30
C ARG A 31 -1.79 -6.42 3.29
N LEU A 32 -2.04 -5.19 2.83
CA LEU A 32 -2.26 -4.03 3.71
C LEU A 32 -3.48 -4.22 4.61
N LEU A 33 -4.62 -4.63 4.03
CA LEU A 33 -5.85 -4.89 4.78
C LEU A 33 -5.68 -6.05 5.78
N SER A 34 -4.93 -7.08 5.40
CA SER A 34 -4.61 -8.18 6.32
C SER A 34 -3.73 -7.70 7.49
N ALA A 35 -2.74 -6.85 7.23
CA ALA A 35 -1.86 -6.31 8.26
C ALA A 35 -2.63 -5.40 9.22
N GLU A 36 -3.52 -4.55 8.72
CA GLU A 36 -4.39 -3.71 9.55
C GLU A 36 -5.31 -4.56 10.45
N ARG A 37 -5.96 -5.60 9.90
CA ARG A 37 -6.80 -6.53 10.68
C ARG A 37 -6.02 -7.30 11.76
N ALA A 38 -4.75 -7.56 11.50
CA ALA A 38 -3.85 -8.18 12.48
C ALA A 38 -3.31 -7.18 13.52
N GLY A 39 -3.62 -5.88 13.39
CA GLY A 39 -3.14 -4.84 14.28
C GLY A 39 -1.64 -4.53 14.12
N ALA A 40 -1.07 -4.80 12.93
CA ALA A 40 0.33 -4.53 12.65
C ALA A 40 0.66 -3.03 12.73
N ASP A 41 1.88 -2.70 13.15
CA ASP A 41 2.35 -1.31 13.13
C ASP A 41 2.49 -0.82 11.69
N TRP A 42 2.13 0.43 11.44
CA TRP A 42 2.17 1.02 10.10
C TRP A 42 3.60 1.02 9.52
N ARG A 43 4.66 1.11 10.34
CA ARG A 43 6.05 1.08 9.87
C ARG A 43 6.43 -0.30 9.35
N GLU A 44 5.96 -1.35 10.01
CA GLU A 44 6.16 -2.73 9.56
C GLU A 44 5.43 -2.96 8.23
N ALA A 45 4.17 -2.51 8.12
CA ALA A 45 3.42 -2.61 6.88
C ALA A 45 4.06 -1.78 5.75
N ALA A 46 4.47 -0.54 6.02
CA ALA A 46 5.11 0.34 5.04
C ALA A 46 6.44 -0.25 4.52
N SER A 47 7.29 -0.77 5.40
CA SER A 47 8.59 -1.34 5.01
C SER A 47 8.49 -2.73 4.37
N SER A 48 7.60 -3.60 4.85
CA SER A 48 7.52 -5.00 4.38
C SER A 48 6.56 -5.23 3.20
N ILE A 49 5.56 -4.35 3.02
CA ILE A 49 4.54 -4.46 1.96
C ILE A 49 4.76 -3.43 0.87
N LEU A 50 5.02 -2.17 1.24
CA LEU A 50 5.22 -1.07 0.29
C LEU A 50 6.70 -0.79 0.00
N LEU A 51 7.60 -1.50 0.69
CA LEU A 51 9.05 -1.38 0.53
C LEU A 51 9.56 0.05 0.76
N CYS A 52 8.89 0.81 1.62
CA CYS A 52 9.33 2.14 2.01
C CYS A 52 10.50 2.08 3.00
N ASP A 53 11.42 3.03 2.90
CA ASP A 53 12.50 3.23 3.86
C ASP A 53 12.02 4.15 4.99
N VAL A 54 11.42 3.55 6.02
CA VAL A 54 10.81 4.25 7.15
C VAL A 54 11.83 4.98 8.04
N ASP A 55 13.09 4.54 8.05
CA ASP A 55 14.14 5.17 8.85
C ASP A 55 14.66 6.43 8.17
N ARG A 56 14.72 6.41 6.83
CA ARG A 56 15.20 7.53 6.03
C ARG A 56 14.14 8.59 5.75
N ASP A 57 12.90 8.19 5.46
CA ASP A 57 11.77 9.09 5.16
C ASP A 57 10.51 8.62 5.89
N PRO A 58 10.43 8.81 7.22
CA PRO A 58 9.31 8.33 8.03
C PRO A 58 7.98 8.98 7.63
N ASP A 59 7.99 10.29 7.37
CA ASP A 59 6.78 11.03 7.00
C ASP A 59 6.28 10.63 5.62
N GLY A 60 7.17 10.52 4.62
CA GLY A 60 6.81 10.06 3.28
C GLY A 60 6.35 8.61 3.27
N SER A 61 6.98 7.74 4.07
CA SER A 61 6.57 6.33 4.23
C SER A 61 5.20 6.22 4.86
N ARG A 62 4.91 7.06 5.87
CA ARG A 62 3.60 7.13 6.51
C ARG A 62 2.52 7.56 5.52
N GLN A 63 2.76 8.64 4.76
CA GLN A 63 1.81 9.11 3.74
C GLN A 63 1.54 8.05 2.67
N CYS A 64 2.59 7.34 2.24
CA CYS A 64 2.46 6.23 1.30
C CYS A 64 1.55 5.15 1.86
N TRP A 65 1.79 4.72 3.12
CA TRP A 65 0.96 3.73 3.79
C TRP A 65 -0.49 4.18 3.94
N GLU A 66 -0.74 5.39 4.47
CA GLU A 66 -2.10 5.93 4.67
C GLU A 66 -2.87 6.01 3.35
N SER A 67 -2.24 6.53 2.29
CA SER A 67 -2.84 6.67 0.96
C SER A 67 -3.21 5.31 0.35
N HIS A 68 -2.30 4.32 0.43
CA HIS A 68 -2.57 2.98 -0.14
C HIS A 68 -3.55 2.17 0.70
N LEU A 69 -3.55 2.31 2.03
CA LEU A 69 -4.53 1.65 2.89
C LEU A 69 -5.93 2.23 2.68
N ALA A 70 -6.06 3.56 2.62
CA ALA A 70 -7.33 4.21 2.30
C ALA A 70 -7.84 3.79 0.92
N ARG A 71 -6.95 3.70 -0.07
CA ARG A 71 -7.31 3.21 -1.41
C ARG A 71 -7.74 1.74 -1.39
N ALA A 72 -7.06 0.89 -0.61
CA ALA A 72 -7.40 -0.52 -0.46
C ALA A 72 -8.83 -0.70 0.11
N HIS A 73 -9.17 0.04 1.17
CA HIS A 73 -10.52 0.06 1.72
C HIS A 73 -11.56 0.48 0.69
N TRP A 74 -11.28 1.54 -0.07
CA TRP A 74 -12.17 2.01 -1.13
C TRP A 74 -12.39 0.96 -2.23
N VAL A 75 -11.33 0.28 -2.69
CA VAL A 75 -11.42 -0.75 -3.75
C VAL A 75 -12.19 -1.98 -3.29
N VAL A 76 -11.99 -2.41 -2.03
CA VAL A 76 -12.61 -3.63 -1.48
C VAL A 76 -14.00 -3.36 -0.91
N GLY A 77 -14.33 -2.10 -0.57
CA GLY A 77 -15.55 -1.73 0.13
C GLY A 77 -15.56 -2.18 1.59
N ALA A 78 -14.38 -2.19 2.22
CA ALA A 78 -14.15 -2.65 3.60
C ALA A 78 -14.17 -1.51 4.61
#